data_AF-A0A1V9Z081-F1
#
_entry.id   AF-A0A1V9Z081-F1
#
_cell.length_a   1.000
_cell.length_b   1.000
_cell.length_c   1.000
_cell.angle_alpha   90.00
_cell.angle_beta   90.00
_cell.angle_gamma   90.00
#
_symmetry.space_group_name_H-M   'P 1'
#
loop_
_entity.id
_entity.type
_entity.pdbx_description
1 polymer ?
#
loop_
_entity_poly.entity_id
_entity_poly.type
_entity_poly.pdbx_seq_one_letter_code
_entity_poly.pdbx_strand_id
1 'polypeptide(L)'
;MSGKGDAAAKKAKSSKRNSAKGGSRKFVTSFEEMEARNKVEEIKQEKRRARRDDEDGSGSDDEDENDLDVVFEEAEEDKPEPEAARVAKPKGVASLIQVQNPNLMNASNKVMKAKDMNGDAEPQQLTRREREAIEKEAKAAAYMKKHLAGETAEAKKDLSRLEEVRKRREEAARRKKEEEEAEAAKQKKAAKTSKVDDDEILDARAIKALKPNVLKEKLKERGLSIQGQKNELIQRLIDYENEKSL
;
A
#
# COMPACT_ATOMS: atom_id res chain seq x y z
N MET A 1 -3.89 66.75 32.57
CA MET A 1 -4.93 65.94 31.89
C MET A 1 -4.41 64.52 31.77
N SER A 2 -5.19 63.56 32.27
CA SER A 2 -5.34 62.14 31.85
C SER A 2 -4.21 61.50 31.03
N GLY A 3 -3.71 60.30 31.34
CA GLY A 3 -4.48 59.18 31.84
C GLY A 3 -3.64 58.02 32.36
N LYS A 4 -4.20 57.40 33.40
CA LYS A 4 -3.89 56.07 33.93
C LYS A 4 -4.38 55.03 32.92
N GLY A 5 -3.59 53.99 32.69
CA GLY A 5 -3.94 52.90 31.78
C GLY A 5 -2.96 51.75 31.84
N ASP A 6 -2.73 51.19 33.03
CA ASP A 6 -2.13 49.87 33.21
C ASP A 6 -2.99 48.81 32.52
N ALA A 7 -2.62 48.43 31.29
CA ALA A 7 -3.16 47.26 30.61
C ALA A 7 -2.18 46.09 30.83
N ALA A 8 -2.51 45.24 31.79
CA ALA A 8 -1.84 43.98 32.07
C ALA A 8 -1.82 43.07 30.83
N ALA A 9 -0.71 43.06 30.09
CA ALA A 9 -0.46 42.08 29.04
C ALA A 9 0.01 40.76 29.68
N LYS A 10 -0.93 39.96 30.19
CA LYS A 10 -0.68 38.54 30.47
C LYS A 10 -0.38 37.84 29.14
N LYS A 11 0.90 37.71 28.81
CA LYS A 11 1.38 36.90 27.70
C LYS A 11 1.15 35.43 28.06
N ALA A 12 -0.04 34.91 27.72
CA ALA A 12 -0.33 33.49 27.82
C ALA A 12 0.70 32.73 26.96
N LYS A 13 1.58 31.95 27.60
CA LYS A 13 2.39 30.95 26.90
C LYS A 13 1.40 29.98 26.25
N SER A 14 1.27 30.03 24.94
CA SER A 14 0.45 29.08 24.20
C SER A 14 1.00 27.68 24.46
N SER A 15 0.19 26.83 25.08
CA SER A 15 0.48 25.41 25.16
C SER A 15 0.50 24.88 23.73
N LYS A 16 1.70 24.55 23.25
CA LYS A 16 1.91 23.89 21.97
C LYS A 16 1.35 22.48 22.14
N ARG A 17 0.05 22.33 21.90
CA ARG A 17 -0.66 21.06 21.94
C ARG A 17 0.05 20.11 20.97
N ASN A 18 0.59 19.02 21.52
CA ASN A 18 1.25 17.92 20.81
C ASN A 18 0.49 17.56 19.52
N SER A 19 1.03 17.97 18.37
CA SER A 19 0.63 17.43 17.06
C SER A 19 1.49 16.22 16.74
N ALA A 20 1.47 15.18 17.58
CA ALA A 20 2.19 13.93 17.37
C ALA A 20 1.24 12.79 16.99
N LYS A 21 0.27 13.07 16.12
CA LYS A 21 -0.64 12.06 15.56
C LYS A 21 -0.61 12.16 14.05
N GLY A 22 0.54 11.83 13.47
CA GLY A 22 0.73 11.86 12.03
C GLY A 22 2.20 11.82 11.65
N GLY A 23 2.90 10.76 12.03
CA GLY A 23 4.18 10.44 11.40
C GLY A 23 4.01 10.28 9.88
N SER A 24 5.07 10.52 9.12
CA SER A 24 5.08 10.36 7.66
C SER A 24 4.53 8.99 7.27
N ARG A 25 3.57 8.94 6.34
CA ARG A 25 3.00 7.68 5.84
C ARG A 25 4.08 6.91 5.08
N LYS A 26 4.58 5.82 5.67
CA LYS A 26 5.44 4.86 5.00
C LYS A 26 4.56 3.89 4.19
N PHE A 27 4.68 3.93 2.86
CA PHE A 27 4.02 2.99 1.96
C PHE A 27 4.89 1.75 1.81
N VAL A 28 4.26 0.57 1.87
CA VAL A 28 4.94 -0.72 1.79
C VAL A 28 4.81 -1.26 0.38
N THR A 29 5.90 -1.82 -0.17
CA THR A 29 6.01 -2.16 -1.60
C THR A 29 5.99 -3.66 -1.87
N SER A 30 6.16 -4.51 -0.85
CA SER A 30 6.05 -5.96 -0.95
C SER A 30 5.26 -6.58 0.22
N PHE A 31 4.80 -7.82 0.03
CA PHE A 31 4.05 -8.55 1.07
C PHE A 31 4.94 -8.90 2.28
N GLU A 32 6.18 -9.29 2.01
CA GLU A 32 7.19 -9.59 3.03
C GLU A 32 7.51 -8.35 3.89
N GLU A 33 7.58 -7.17 3.26
CA GLU A 33 7.80 -5.89 3.95
C GLU A 33 6.59 -5.51 4.83
N MET A 34 5.36 -5.91 4.45
CA MET A 34 4.16 -5.70 5.28
C MET A 34 4.18 -6.58 6.54
N GLU A 35 4.54 -7.85 6.39
CA GLU A 35 4.63 -8.78 7.52
C GLU A 35 5.73 -8.37 8.50
N ALA A 36 6.91 -8.00 7.99
CA ALA A 36 8.00 -7.51 8.82
C ALA A 36 7.58 -6.26 9.62
N ARG A 37 6.90 -5.31 8.97
CA ARG A 37 6.36 -4.13 9.66
C ARG A 37 5.33 -4.49 10.73
N ASN A 38 4.40 -5.39 10.42
CA ASN A 38 3.36 -5.80 11.37
C ASN A 38 3.98 -6.47 12.60
N LYS A 39 4.97 -7.34 12.42
CA LYS A 39 5.71 -7.98 13.52
C LYS A 39 6.41 -6.96 14.42
N VAL A 40 7.08 -5.97 13.82
CA VAL A 40 7.72 -4.88 14.58
C VAL A 40 6.69 -4.04 15.33
N GLU A 41 5.55 -3.75 14.73
CA GLU A 41 4.46 -3.02 15.39
C GLU A 41 3.83 -3.84 16.53
N GLU A 42 3.70 -5.16 16.39
CA GLU A 42 3.21 -6.07 17.43
C GLU A 42 4.16 -6.12 18.63
N ILE A 43 5.47 -6.32 18.39
CA ILE A 43 6.50 -6.29 19.45
C ILE A 43 6.47 -4.94 20.19
N LYS A 44 6.34 -3.84 19.44
CA LYS A 44 6.23 -2.50 20.04
C LYS A 44 4.96 -2.32 20.87
N GLN A 45 3.84 -2.89 20.44
CA GLN A 45 2.60 -2.86 21.21
C GLN A 45 2.68 -3.72 22.46
N GLU A 46 3.27 -4.91 22.37
CA GLU A 46 3.47 -5.82 23.50
C GLU A 46 4.39 -5.20 24.54
N LYS A 47 5.53 -4.62 24.14
CA LYS A 47 6.41 -3.86 25.04
C LYS A 47 5.70 -2.70 25.73
N ARG A 48 4.77 -2.02 25.04
CA ARG A 48 3.94 -0.96 25.63
C ARG A 48 2.88 -1.51 26.60
N ARG A 49 2.34 -2.70 26.32
CA ARG A 49 1.38 -3.37 27.22
C ARG A 49 2.08 -3.88 28.48
N ALA A 50 3.25 -4.50 28.35
CA ALA A 50 4.08 -4.95 29.47
C ALA A 50 4.39 -3.78 30.43
N ARG A 51 4.85 -2.64 29.89
CA ARG A 51 5.06 -1.40 30.69
C ARG A 51 3.80 -0.86 31.38
N ARG A 52 2.60 -1.29 30.97
CA ARG A 52 1.33 -0.85 31.55
C ARG A 52 0.80 -1.83 32.60
N ASP A 53 1.26 -3.08 32.55
CA ASP A 53 0.85 -4.16 33.45
C ASP A 53 1.77 -4.25 34.68
N ASP A 54 3.00 -3.72 34.61
CA ASP A 54 3.84 -3.45 35.78
C ASP A 54 3.31 -2.22 36.55
N GLU A 55 2.61 -2.48 37.64
CA GLU A 55 1.98 -1.51 38.54
C GLU A 55 3.02 -0.77 39.41
N ASP A 56 3.77 0.19 38.84
CA ASP A 56 4.29 1.37 39.53
C ASP A 56 4.69 2.46 38.52
N GLY A 57 4.05 3.62 38.65
CA GLY A 57 4.29 4.77 37.81
C GLY A 57 5.60 5.47 38.13
N SER A 58 6.63 5.20 37.33
CA SER A 58 7.76 6.12 37.15
C SER A 58 7.93 6.44 35.67
N GLY A 59 7.45 7.62 35.28
CA GLY A 59 7.66 8.17 33.95
C GLY A 59 9.13 8.51 33.73
N SER A 60 9.87 7.62 33.08
CA SER A 60 11.09 7.95 32.35
C SER A 60 10.75 7.81 30.86
N ASP A 61 10.54 8.98 30.26
CA ASP A 61 10.46 9.20 28.82
C ASP A 61 11.91 9.35 28.33
N ASP A 62 12.68 8.25 28.35
CA ASP A 62 13.96 8.20 27.64
C ASP A 62 13.66 7.88 26.18
N GLU A 63 13.49 8.96 25.42
CA GLU A 63 13.62 9.00 23.96
C GLU A 63 15.07 8.70 23.58
N ASP A 64 15.45 7.41 23.55
CA ASP A 64 16.67 7.00 22.87
C ASP A 64 16.38 6.84 21.38
N GLU A 65 16.49 7.97 20.69
CA GLU A 65 16.75 8.06 19.26
C GLU A 65 18.14 7.47 18.97
N ASN A 66 18.26 6.14 18.92
CA ASN A 66 19.39 5.49 18.28
C ASN A 66 18.92 4.49 17.23
N ASP A 67 19.06 4.97 16.01
CA ASP A 67 19.02 4.28 14.74
C ASP A 67 19.96 3.05 14.74
N LEU A 68 19.53 2.04 13.98
CA LEU A 68 20.33 0.95 13.40
C LEU A 68 20.69 -0.27 14.27
N ASP A 69 20.44 -1.43 13.65
CA ASP A 69 20.88 -2.79 14.00
C ASP A 69 20.04 -3.57 15.02
N VAL A 70 18.79 -3.87 14.63
CA VAL A 70 18.18 -5.13 15.07
C VAL A 70 18.85 -6.24 14.27
N VAL A 71 19.99 -6.68 14.79
CA VAL A 71 20.65 -7.91 14.41
C VAL A 71 19.59 -9.02 14.39
N PHE A 72 19.54 -9.72 13.25
CA PHE A 72 18.81 -10.96 13.04
C PHE A 72 19.31 -12.00 14.05
N GLU A 73 18.83 -11.92 15.29
CA GLU A 73 19.07 -12.92 16.31
C GLU A 73 18.04 -14.03 16.07
N GLU A 74 18.54 -15.07 15.39
CA GLU A 74 17.93 -16.36 15.18
C GLU A 74 17.26 -16.81 16.47
N ALA A 75 15.92 -16.86 16.44
CA ALA A 75 15.09 -17.28 17.55
C ALA A 75 15.43 -18.75 17.88
N GLU A 76 16.32 -18.91 18.86
CA GLU A 76 16.63 -20.19 19.47
C GLU A 76 15.32 -20.74 20.07
N GLU A 77 14.90 -21.89 19.54
CA GLU A 77 13.71 -22.62 19.98
C GLU A 77 13.84 -22.97 21.47
N ASP A 78 13.24 -22.14 22.32
CA ASP A 78 13.10 -22.42 23.73
C ASP A 78 12.06 -23.55 23.89
N LYS A 79 12.56 -24.79 23.90
CA LYS A 79 11.76 -25.99 24.17
C LYS A 79 11.19 -25.87 25.58
N PRO A 80 9.85 -25.85 25.76
CA PRO A 80 9.30 -25.90 27.10
C PRO A 80 9.61 -27.26 27.71
N GLU A 81 10.50 -27.29 28.71
CA GLU A 81 10.65 -28.45 29.58
C GLU A 81 9.29 -28.79 30.20
N PRO A 82 8.90 -30.07 30.25
CA PRO A 82 7.66 -30.45 30.90
C PRO A 82 7.81 -30.20 32.40
N GLU A 83 7.21 -29.11 32.90
CA GLU A 83 7.00 -28.92 34.33
C GLU A 83 6.31 -30.18 34.87
N ALA A 84 7.07 -30.98 35.61
CA ALA A 84 6.58 -32.15 36.30
C ALA A 84 5.48 -31.66 37.25
N ALA A 85 4.22 -31.89 36.85
CA ALA A 85 3.04 -31.64 37.66
C ALA A 85 3.22 -32.34 39.01
N ARG A 86 3.64 -31.56 40.02
CA ARG A 86 3.74 -32.03 41.39
C ARG A 86 2.32 -32.35 41.83
N VAL A 87 1.97 -33.64 41.78
CA VAL A 87 0.72 -34.15 42.35
C VAL A 87 0.72 -33.76 43.82
N ALA A 88 -0.06 -32.74 44.16
CA ALA A 88 -0.21 -32.28 45.53
C ALA A 88 -0.85 -33.41 46.33
N LYS A 89 -0.02 -34.15 47.09
CA LYS A 89 -0.51 -35.14 48.05
C LYS A 89 -1.39 -34.39 49.06
N PRO A 90 -2.62 -34.86 49.37
CA PRO A 90 -3.49 -34.19 50.32
C PRO A 90 -2.77 -34.12 51.67
N LYS A 91 -2.65 -32.91 52.22
CA LYS A 91 -1.96 -32.68 53.49
C LYS A 91 -2.88 -33.12 54.63
N GLY A 92 -2.40 -34.03 55.49
CA GLY A 92 -3.02 -34.37 56.77
C GLY A 92 -4.23 -35.33 56.71
N VAL A 93 -5.11 -35.23 57.71
CA VAL A 93 -6.26 -36.13 57.98
C VAL A 93 -7.42 -35.94 56.99
N ALA A 94 -7.33 -34.99 56.06
CA ALA A 94 -8.35 -34.69 55.06
C ALA A 94 -8.70 -35.88 54.13
N SER A 95 -7.81 -36.87 54.01
CA SER A 95 -8.08 -38.12 53.27
C SER A 95 -8.92 -39.14 54.06
N LEU A 96 -8.98 -39.01 55.39
CA LEU A 96 -9.70 -39.93 56.28
C LEU A 96 -11.11 -39.40 56.62
N ILE A 97 -11.33 -38.09 56.52
CA ILE A 97 -12.64 -37.48 56.82
C ILE A 97 -13.57 -37.67 55.63
N GLN A 98 -14.55 -38.55 55.78
CA GLN A 98 -15.60 -38.77 54.79
C GLN A 98 -16.59 -37.61 54.83
N VAL A 99 -16.49 -36.68 53.88
CA VAL A 99 -17.38 -35.51 53.77
C VAL A 99 -18.77 -35.97 53.30
N GLN A 100 -19.66 -36.28 54.23
CA GLN A 100 -21.09 -36.56 53.96
C GLN A 100 -21.88 -35.26 53.83
N ASN A 101 -21.50 -34.38 52.90
CA ASN A 101 -22.30 -33.20 52.58
C ASN A 101 -23.18 -33.52 51.35
N PRO A 102 -24.52 -33.64 51.52
CA PRO A 102 -25.44 -33.96 50.43
C PRO A 102 -25.54 -32.87 49.35
N ASN A 103 -25.05 -31.65 49.63
CA ASN A 103 -24.93 -30.56 48.66
C ASN A 103 -23.51 -30.43 48.08
N LEU A 104 -22.58 -31.33 48.43
CA LEU A 104 -21.27 -31.37 47.78
C LEU A 104 -21.51 -31.81 46.35
N MET A 105 -21.53 -30.84 45.44
CA MET A 105 -21.75 -31.03 44.01
C MET A 105 -20.93 -32.24 43.55
N ASN A 106 -21.62 -33.32 43.20
CA ASN A 106 -20.97 -34.56 42.82
C ASN A 106 -19.95 -34.27 41.72
N ALA A 107 -18.79 -34.93 41.76
CA ALA A 107 -17.74 -34.80 40.76
C ALA A 107 -18.16 -35.33 39.36
N SER A 108 -19.46 -35.34 39.03
CA SER A 108 -20.04 -35.65 37.73
C SER A 108 -19.68 -34.64 36.65
N ASN A 109 -19.09 -33.49 37.02
CA ASN A 109 -18.44 -32.56 36.09
C ASN A 109 -16.98 -32.94 35.80
N LYS A 110 -16.52 -34.16 36.12
CA LYS A 110 -15.26 -34.68 35.57
C LYS A 110 -15.47 -34.97 34.08
N VAL A 111 -14.75 -34.24 33.24
CA VAL A 111 -14.61 -34.50 31.80
C VAL A 111 -14.36 -36.00 31.59
N MET A 112 -15.31 -36.69 30.96
CA MET A 112 -15.13 -38.10 30.61
C MET A 112 -13.94 -38.21 29.64
N LYS A 113 -13.10 -39.23 29.84
CA LYS A 113 -11.94 -39.45 28.98
C LYS A 113 -12.44 -40.04 27.66
N ALA A 114 -11.80 -39.68 26.55
CA ALA A 114 -12.18 -40.15 25.21
C ALA A 114 -12.23 -41.69 25.06
N LYS A 115 -11.54 -42.43 25.94
CA LYS A 115 -11.56 -43.90 25.99
C LYS A 115 -12.87 -44.50 26.53
N ASP A 116 -13.67 -43.72 27.25
CA ASP A 116 -14.92 -44.15 27.87
C ASP A 116 -16.16 -43.73 27.04
N MET A 117 -15.96 -43.05 25.91
CA MET A 117 -17.06 -42.68 25.00
C MET A 117 -17.35 -43.82 24.03
N ASN A 118 -18.33 -44.67 24.36
CA ASN A 118 -18.86 -45.66 23.42
C ASN A 118 -19.68 -44.97 22.32
N GLY A 119 -19.38 -45.25 21.05
CA GLY A 119 -20.01 -44.64 19.86
C GLY A 119 -21.46 -45.03 19.57
N ASP A 120 -22.10 -45.79 20.46
CA ASP A 120 -23.48 -46.27 20.36
C ASP A 120 -24.44 -45.49 21.29
N ALA A 121 -23.96 -44.41 21.91
CA ALA A 121 -24.81 -43.53 22.69
C ALA A 121 -25.59 -42.60 21.76
N GLU A 122 -26.92 -42.55 21.90
CA GLU A 122 -27.76 -41.58 21.19
C GLU A 122 -27.21 -40.16 21.39
N PRO A 123 -27.16 -39.34 20.32
CA PRO A 123 -26.61 -38.00 20.41
C PRO A 123 -27.37 -37.23 21.48
N GLN A 124 -26.62 -36.71 22.47
CA GLN A 124 -27.21 -35.89 23.51
C GLN A 124 -28.05 -34.78 22.86
N GLN A 125 -29.32 -34.72 23.23
CA GLN A 125 -30.22 -33.70 22.73
C GLN A 125 -29.73 -32.36 23.25
N LEU A 126 -29.08 -31.60 22.37
CA LEU A 126 -28.55 -30.27 22.66
C LEU A 126 -29.63 -29.42 23.33
N THR A 127 -29.23 -28.72 24.38
CA THR A 127 -30.11 -27.79 25.08
C THR A 127 -30.60 -26.73 24.10
N ARG A 128 -31.77 -26.15 24.35
CA ARG A 128 -32.34 -25.09 23.49
C ARG A 128 -31.33 -23.97 23.20
N ARG A 129 -30.54 -23.60 24.21
CA ARG A 129 -29.50 -22.58 24.12
C ARG A 129 -28.36 -22.99 23.18
N GLU A 130 -27.95 -24.24 23.21
CA GLU A 130 -26.90 -24.77 22.32
C GLU A 130 -27.39 -24.87 20.87
N ARG A 131 -28.65 -25.28 20.66
CA ARG A 131 -29.25 -25.30 19.31
C ARG A 131 -29.31 -23.90 18.70
N GLU A 132 -29.78 -22.91 19.46
CA GLU A 132 -29.83 -21.52 19.00
C GLU A 132 -28.43 -20.95 18.74
N ALA A 133 -27.41 -21.34 19.53
CA ALA A 133 -26.02 -20.95 19.31
C ALA A 133 -25.45 -21.55 18.01
N ILE A 134 -25.65 -22.85 17.76
CA ILE A 134 -25.19 -23.53 16.55
C ILE A 134 -25.90 -22.98 15.32
N GLU A 135 -27.21 -22.71 15.39
CA GLU A 135 -27.93 -22.08 14.29
C GLU A 135 -27.45 -20.66 13.99
N LYS A 136 -27.12 -19.89 15.03
CA LYS A 136 -26.56 -18.55 14.86
C LYS A 136 -25.19 -18.60 14.19
N GLU A 137 -24.34 -19.54 14.60
CA GLU A 137 -23.04 -19.78 13.98
C GLU A 137 -23.20 -20.25 12.53
N ALA A 138 -24.10 -21.20 12.26
CA ALA A 138 -24.38 -21.69 10.92
C ALA A 138 -24.90 -20.58 9.99
N LYS A 139 -25.78 -19.70 10.48
CA LYS A 139 -26.26 -18.53 9.72
C LYS A 139 -25.15 -17.53 9.45
N ALA A 140 -24.29 -17.25 10.43
CA ALA A 140 -23.13 -16.39 10.24
C ALA A 140 -22.16 -16.97 9.21
N ALA A 141 -21.83 -18.26 9.31
CA ALA A 141 -20.99 -18.97 8.36
C ALA A 141 -21.60 -18.97 6.94
N ALA A 142 -22.90 -19.20 6.82
CA ALA A 142 -23.60 -19.15 5.53
C ALA A 142 -23.58 -17.74 4.92
N TYR A 143 -23.76 -16.70 5.74
CA TYR A 143 -23.63 -15.32 5.29
C TYR A 143 -22.20 -15.02 4.81
N MET A 144 -21.19 -15.39 5.60
CA MET A 144 -19.78 -15.22 5.23
C MET A 144 -19.45 -15.96 3.93
N LYS A 145 -19.93 -17.19 3.76
CA LYS A 145 -19.76 -17.96 2.52
C LYS A 145 -20.38 -17.24 1.32
N LYS A 146 -21.60 -16.70 1.45
CA LYS A 146 -22.25 -15.91 0.39
C LYS A 146 -21.54 -14.60 0.10
N HIS A 147 -20.99 -13.95 1.13
CA HIS A 147 -20.25 -12.70 0.98
C HIS A 147 -18.94 -12.94 0.23
N LEU A 148 -18.19 -13.99 0.60
CA LEU A 148 -16.98 -14.43 -0.10
C LEU A 148 -17.29 -14.86 -1.55
N ALA A 149 -18.43 -15.50 -1.78
CA ALA A 149 -18.89 -15.86 -3.12
C ALA A 149 -19.34 -14.65 -3.97
N GLY A 150 -19.42 -13.45 -3.39
CA GLY A 150 -19.88 -12.26 -4.11
C GLY A 150 -21.40 -12.17 -4.30
N GLU A 151 -22.18 -12.99 -3.58
CA GLU A 151 -23.64 -13.06 -3.77
C GLU A 151 -24.41 -12.04 -2.93
N THR A 152 -23.83 -11.60 -1.80
CA THR A 152 -24.42 -10.57 -0.93
C THR A 152 -24.49 -9.23 -1.65
N ALA A 153 -25.49 -8.40 -1.31
CA ALA A 153 -25.66 -7.10 -1.94
C ALA A 153 -24.43 -6.19 -1.77
N GLU A 154 -23.75 -6.30 -0.63
CA GLU A 154 -22.49 -5.60 -0.34
C GLU A 154 -21.38 -6.05 -1.27
N ALA A 155 -21.11 -7.36 -1.35
CA ALA A 155 -20.05 -7.88 -2.20
C ALA A 155 -20.32 -7.62 -3.68
N LYS A 156 -21.59 -7.69 -4.13
CA LYS A 156 -21.97 -7.28 -5.50
C LYS A 156 -21.65 -5.82 -5.79
N LYS A 157 -21.91 -4.92 -4.84
CA LYS A 157 -21.61 -3.50 -4.97
C LYS A 157 -20.10 -3.24 -5.01
N ASP A 158 -19.34 -3.97 -4.20
CA ASP A 158 -17.88 -3.86 -4.21
C ASP A 158 -17.29 -4.41 -5.52
N LEU A 159 -17.82 -5.52 -6.03
CA LEU A 159 -17.48 -6.04 -7.36
C LEU A 159 -17.82 -5.03 -8.47
N SER A 160 -19.02 -4.44 -8.46
CA SER A 160 -19.39 -3.44 -9.48
C SER A 160 -18.47 -2.21 -9.43
N ARG A 161 -18.10 -1.76 -8.23
CA ARG A 161 -17.11 -0.68 -8.06
C ARG A 161 -15.74 -1.07 -8.59
N LEU A 162 -15.29 -2.31 -8.37
CA LEU A 162 -14.03 -2.82 -8.91
C LEU A 162 -14.07 -2.93 -10.45
N GLU A 163 -15.19 -3.37 -11.02
CA GLU A 163 -15.41 -3.41 -12.47
C GLU A 163 -15.38 -2.03 -13.10
N GLU A 164 -16.01 -1.02 -12.50
CA GLU A 164 -15.94 0.37 -12.96
C GLU A 164 -14.48 0.88 -12.98
N VAL A 165 -13.70 0.56 -11.95
CA VAL A 165 -12.27 0.91 -11.90
C VAL A 165 -11.48 0.19 -13.00
N ARG A 166 -11.75 -1.11 -13.23
CA ARG A 166 -11.12 -1.87 -14.32
C ARG A 166 -11.45 -1.26 -15.68
N LYS A 167 -12.73 -0.98 -15.95
CA LYS A 167 -13.19 -0.31 -17.19
C LYS A 167 -12.50 1.03 -17.39
N ARG A 168 -12.45 1.88 -16.36
CA ARG A 168 -11.77 3.18 -16.44
C ARG A 168 -10.27 3.05 -16.72
N ARG A 169 -9.62 2.04 -16.15
CA ARG A 169 -8.19 1.75 -16.41
C ARG A 169 -7.97 1.24 -17.82
N GLU A 170 -8.83 0.33 -18.29
CA GLU A 170 -8.78 -0.21 -19.65
C GLU A 170 -9.05 0.86 -20.70
N GLU A 171 -10.06 1.71 -20.49
CA GLU A 171 -10.36 2.86 -21.36
C GLU A 171 -9.20 3.86 -21.38
N ALA A 172 -8.60 4.16 -20.23
CA ALA A 172 -7.43 5.04 -20.18
C ALA A 172 -6.22 4.43 -20.88
N ALA A 173 -5.99 3.13 -20.72
CA ALA A 173 -4.90 2.42 -21.41
C ALA A 173 -5.15 2.37 -22.92
N ARG A 174 -6.39 2.13 -23.34
CA ARG A 174 -6.79 2.13 -24.75
C ARG A 174 -6.64 3.52 -25.35
N ARG A 175 -7.11 4.57 -24.68
CA ARG A 175 -6.94 5.95 -25.12
C ARG A 175 -5.48 6.34 -25.26
N LYS A 176 -4.62 5.95 -24.31
CA LYS A 176 -3.17 6.17 -24.42
C LYS A 176 -2.55 5.49 -25.63
N LYS A 177 -2.94 4.23 -25.91
CA LYS A 177 -2.47 3.50 -27.10
C LYS A 177 -2.93 4.16 -28.39
N GLU A 178 -4.19 4.57 -28.46
CA GLU A 178 -4.74 5.26 -29.64
C GLU A 178 -4.07 6.64 -29.85
N GLU A 179 -3.79 7.38 -28.78
CA GLU A 179 -3.05 8.65 -28.83
C GLU A 179 -1.60 8.43 -29.29
N GLU A 180 -0.91 7.41 -28.77
CA GLU A 180 0.46 7.06 -29.17
C GLU A 180 0.53 6.61 -30.64
N GLU A 181 -0.41 5.79 -31.10
CA GLU A 181 -0.50 5.39 -32.51
C GLU A 181 -0.79 6.58 -33.43
N ALA A 182 -1.67 7.48 -33.01
CA ALA A 182 -1.98 8.71 -33.76
C ALA A 182 -0.78 9.66 -33.81
N GLU A 183 -0.03 9.81 -32.72
CA GLU A 183 1.21 10.60 -32.68
C GLU A 183 2.30 9.96 -33.54
N ALA A 184 2.49 8.64 -33.47
CA ALA A 184 3.43 7.93 -34.33
C ALA A 184 3.06 8.08 -35.82
N ALA A 185 1.76 8.04 -36.15
CA ALA A 185 1.29 8.28 -37.52
C ALA A 185 1.54 9.74 -37.97
N LYS A 186 1.32 10.72 -37.09
CA LYS A 186 1.63 12.13 -37.37
C LYS A 186 3.14 12.36 -37.54
N GLN A 187 3.98 11.78 -36.68
CA GLN A 187 5.44 11.85 -36.81
C GLN A 187 5.93 11.20 -38.10
N LYS A 188 5.38 10.03 -38.48
CA LYS A 188 5.69 9.40 -39.77
C LYS A 188 5.25 10.25 -40.96
N LYS A 189 4.11 10.94 -40.89
CA LYS A 189 3.68 11.88 -41.92
C LYS A 189 4.58 13.11 -41.98
N ALA A 190 4.92 13.73 -40.85
CA ALA A 190 5.83 14.87 -40.78
C ALA A 190 7.25 14.53 -41.27
N ALA A 191 7.74 13.32 -40.97
CA ALA A 191 9.02 12.81 -41.47
C ALA A 191 8.98 12.49 -42.97
N LYS A 192 7.82 12.14 -43.53
CA LYS A 192 7.65 11.97 -44.98
C LYS A 192 7.51 13.30 -45.71
N THR A 193 6.77 14.28 -45.17
CA THR A 193 6.64 15.61 -45.80
C THR A 193 7.97 16.34 -45.78
N SER A 194 8.70 16.35 -44.66
CA SER A 194 10.05 16.94 -44.61
C SER A 194 11.01 16.31 -45.61
N LYS A 195 11.03 14.97 -45.72
CA LYS A 195 11.86 14.29 -46.74
C LYS A 195 11.46 14.61 -48.18
N VAL A 196 10.17 14.79 -48.47
CA VAL A 196 9.70 15.18 -49.80
C VAL A 196 10.09 16.63 -50.10
N ASP A 197 9.95 17.55 -49.14
CA ASP A 197 10.37 18.96 -49.27
C ASP A 197 11.91 19.12 -49.40
N ASP A 198 12.68 18.13 -48.94
CA ASP A 198 14.15 18.11 -49.03
C ASP A 198 14.68 17.59 -50.37
N ASP A 199 13.89 16.75 -51.06
CA ASP A 199 14.28 16.08 -52.32
C ASP A 199 13.70 16.70 -53.59
N GLU A 200 12.79 17.67 -53.48
CA GLU A 200 12.34 18.46 -54.62
C GLU A 200 13.47 19.40 -55.12
N ILE A 201 13.90 19.17 -56.37
CA ILE A 201 14.87 20.03 -57.07
C ILE A 201 14.27 21.44 -57.14
N LEU A 202 14.89 22.39 -56.44
CA LEU A 202 14.44 23.78 -56.46
C LEU A 202 14.79 24.40 -57.80
N ASP A 203 13.77 24.69 -58.61
CA ASP A 203 13.94 25.33 -59.90
C ASP A 203 14.64 26.72 -59.76
N ALA A 204 15.57 27.05 -60.66
CA ALA A 204 16.46 28.21 -60.51
C ALA A 204 15.71 29.55 -60.39
N ARG A 205 14.49 29.61 -60.93
CA ARG A 205 13.60 30.77 -60.80
C ARG A 205 13.02 30.89 -59.39
N ALA A 206 12.69 29.78 -58.74
CA ALA A 206 12.19 29.76 -57.37
C ALA A 206 13.28 30.18 -56.38
N ILE A 207 14.52 29.70 -56.56
CA ILE A 207 15.66 30.06 -55.70
C ILE A 207 15.90 31.58 -55.65
N LYS A 208 15.81 32.26 -56.80
CA LYS A 208 15.99 33.71 -56.89
C LYS A 208 14.92 34.52 -56.14
N ALA A 209 13.70 33.97 -56.05
CA ALA A 209 12.57 34.60 -55.38
C ALA A 209 12.59 34.43 -53.85
N LEU A 210 13.39 33.50 -53.31
CA LEU A 210 13.47 33.24 -51.88
C LEU A 210 14.01 34.44 -51.08
N LYS A 211 13.57 34.53 -49.82
CA LYS A 211 14.06 35.52 -48.86
C LYS A 211 15.45 35.12 -48.34
N PRO A 212 16.32 36.08 -47.94
CA PRO A 212 17.66 35.78 -47.44
C PRO A 212 17.70 34.79 -46.27
N ASN A 213 16.72 34.83 -45.37
CA ASN A 213 16.66 33.92 -44.23
C ASN A 213 16.39 32.47 -44.68
N VAL A 214 15.46 32.28 -45.62
CA VAL A 214 15.12 30.97 -46.18
C VAL A 214 16.28 30.40 -46.99
N LEU A 215 17.01 31.25 -47.74
CA LEU A 215 18.23 30.84 -48.44
C LEU A 215 19.31 30.34 -47.47
N LYS A 216 19.50 31.01 -46.33
CA LYS A 216 20.46 30.58 -45.30
C LYS A 216 20.04 29.27 -44.64
N GLU A 217 18.76 29.07 -44.38
CA GLU A 217 18.24 27.81 -43.84
C GLU A 217 18.45 26.66 -44.82
N LYS A 218 18.10 26.85 -46.10
CA LYS A 218 18.34 25.86 -47.16
C LYS A 218 19.83 25.55 -47.37
N LEU A 219 20.70 26.55 -47.34
CA LEU A 219 22.15 26.32 -47.38
C LEU A 219 22.65 25.57 -46.13
N LYS A 220 22.12 25.87 -44.95
CA LYS A 220 22.47 25.18 -43.70
C LYS A 220 21.99 23.72 -43.68
N GLU A 221 20.78 23.45 -44.16
CA GLU A 221 20.22 22.09 -44.34
C GLU A 221 21.10 21.24 -45.26
N ARG A 222 21.66 21.86 -46.30
CA ARG A 222 22.55 21.21 -47.27
C ARG A 222 24.04 21.27 -46.88
N GLY A 223 24.39 21.80 -45.71
CA GLY A 223 25.77 21.87 -45.21
C GLY A 223 26.69 22.88 -45.92
N LEU A 224 26.12 23.83 -46.66
CA LEU A 224 26.83 24.88 -47.39
C LEU A 224 27.04 26.14 -46.52
N SER A 225 28.02 26.98 -46.86
CA SER A 225 28.31 28.22 -46.14
C SER A 225 27.18 29.26 -46.26
N ILE A 226 26.75 29.81 -45.12
CA ILE A 226 25.71 30.85 -44.99
C ILE A 226 26.23 32.29 -45.09
N GLN A 227 27.54 32.47 -45.25
CA GLN A 227 28.17 33.79 -45.30
C GLN A 227 28.00 34.44 -46.67
N GLY A 228 27.83 35.77 -46.70
CA GLY A 228 27.82 36.55 -47.95
C GLY A 228 26.52 37.29 -48.25
N GLN A 229 26.47 37.92 -49.41
CA GLN A 229 25.28 38.63 -49.90
C GLN A 229 24.24 37.68 -50.50
N LYS A 230 22.99 38.15 -50.64
CA LYS A 230 21.88 37.34 -51.16
C LYS A 230 22.21 36.65 -52.50
N ASN A 231 22.88 37.35 -53.41
CA ASN A 231 23.22 36.81 -54.72
C ASN A 231 24.23 35.66 -54.64
N GLU A 232 25.19 35.74 -53.71
CA GLU A 232 26.17 34.67 -53.50
C GLU A 232 25.52 33.43 -52.85
N LEU A 233 24.55 33.66 -51.96
CA LEU A 233 23.74 32.58 -51.38
C LEU A 233 22.89 31.88 -52.46
N ILE A 234 22.30 32.65 -53.38
CA ILE A 234 21.55 32.14 -54.53
C ILE A 234 22.46 31.32 -55.44
N GLN A 235 23.62 31.85 -55.81
CA GLN A 235 24.56 31.21 -56.72
C GLN A 235 24.99 29.84 -56.17
N ARG A 236 25.42 29.77 -54.90
CA ARG A 236 25.81 28.51 -54.27
C ARG A 236 24.69 27.48 -54.23
N LEU A 237 23.46 27.92 -53.98
CA LEU A 237 22.31 27.00 -53.96
C LEU A 237 22.00 26.47 -55.36
N ILE A 238 22.08 27.33 -56.39
CA ILE A 238 21.92 26.92 -57.79
C ILE A 238 23.03 25.94 -58.20
N ASP A 239 24.28 26.24 -57.87
CA ASP A 239 25.43 25.39 -58.22
C ASP A 239 25.28 23.99 -57.59
N TYR A 240 24.87 23.93 -56.31
CA TYR A 240 24.60 22.66 -55.61
C TYR A 240 23.44 21.86 -56.23
N GLU A 241 22.32 22.50 -56.57
CA GLU A 241 21.19 21.82 -57.21
C GLU A 241 21.56 21.31 -58.62
N ASN A 242 22.37 22.07 -59.36
CA ASN A 242 22.89 21.64 -60.66
C ASN A 242 23.81 20.42 -60.52
N GLU A 243 24.74 20.44 -59.55
CA GLU A 243 25.62 19.30 -59.24
C GLU A 243 24.83 18.06 -58.77
N LYS A 244 23.72 18.24 -58.04
CA LYS A 244 22.82 17.14 -57.63
C LYS A 244 22.03 16.55 -58.80
N SER A 245 21.79 17.34 -59.85
CA SER A 245 20.99 16.94 -61.04
C SER A 245 21.78 16.24 -62.14
N LEU A 246 23.12 16.33 -62.12
CA LEU A 246 24.06 15.67 -63.03
C LEU A 246 24.31 14.22 -62.63
#